data_AF-A0A2P4PW40-F1
#
_entry.id   AF-A0A2P4PW40-F1
#
_cell.length_a   1.000
_cell.length_b   1.000
_cell.length_c   1.000
_cell.angle_alpha   90.00
_cell.angle_beta   90.00
_cell.angle_gamma   90.00
#
_symmetry.space_group_name_H-M   'P 1'
#
loop_
_entity.id
_entity.type
_entity.pdbx_description
1 polymer ?
#
loop_
_entity_poly.entity_id
_entity_poly.type
_entity_poly.pdbx_seq_one_letter_code
_entity_poly.pdbx_strand_id
1 'polypeptide(L)'
;LQFISDFTRNAFPIVQLTMISLFGISSLLVTLIVIYVSRFYYRYFTRKNPLPGPFPLPLIGNFHLSIGMGFNEFFTSMHKKYGDMFEIYLAGERNIVLCRADLTDKLNMPSTKSNFFTRFVTDEAFIEYELYGVGIGSNNDFESWKFNRQFFDQSILTPNFNYQAVEWVNVLYNFQSYNRHKK
;
A
#
# COMPACT_ATOMS: atom_id res chain seq x y z
N LEU A 1 -45.77 30.53 -32.41
CA LEU A 1 -46.59 29.68 -31.51
C LEU A 1 -46.47 28.20 -31.87
N GLN A 2 -46.71 27.79 -33.12
CA GLN A 2 -46.56 26.38 -33.58
C GLN A 2 -45.16 25.80 -33.30
N PHE A 3 -44.10 26.52 -33.68
CA PHE A 3 -42.71 26.11 -33.44
C PHE A 3 -42.40 25.84 -31.96
N ILE A 4 -42.93 26.66 -31.05
CA ILE A 4 -42.71 26.51 -29.60
C ILE A 4 -43.52 25.30 -29.07
N SER A 5 -44.75 25.11 -29.54
CA SER A 5 -45.57 23.92 -29.23
C SER A 5 -44.89 22.63 -29.69
N ASP A 6 -44.35 22.60 -30.91
CA ASP A 6 -43.71 21.41 -31.45
C ASP A 6 -42.36 21.13 -30.78
N PHE A 7 -41.59 22.19 -30.47
CA PHE A 7 -40.36 22.09 -29.70
C PHE A 7 -40.63 21.53 -28.29
N THR A 8 -41.61 22.07 -27.57
CA THR A 8 -41.97 21.58 -26.22
C THR A 8 -42.49 20.16 -26.24
N ARG A 9 -43.33 19.79 -27.22
CA ARG A 9 -43.86 18.43 -27.39
C ARG A 9 -42.77 17.39 -27.64
N ASN A 10 -41.71 17.76 -28.38
CA ASN A 10 -40.59 16.87 -28.68
C ASN A 10 -39.51 16.88 -27.59
N ALA A 11 -39.26 18.03 -26.95
CA ALA A 11 -38.22 18.17 -25.92
C ALA A 11 -38.66 17.60 -24.56
N PHE A 12 -39.93 17.73 -24.18
CA PHE A 12 -40.44 17.26 -22.90
C PHE A 12 -40.21 15.75 -22.64
N PRO A 13 -40.54 14.81 -23.55
CA PRO A 13 -40.28 13.40 -23.33
C PRO A 13 -38.78 13.08 -23.26
N ILE A 14 -37.95 13.79 -24.03
CA ILE A 14 -36.48 13.63 -23.98
C ILE A 14 -35.94 14.06 -22.62
N VAL A 15 -36.39 15.21 -22.10
CA VAL A 15 -36.01 15.71 -20.76
C VAL A 15 -36.49 14.76 -19.65
N GLN A 16 -37.69 14.20 -19.76
CA GLN A 16 -38.18 13.21 -18.80
C GLN A 16 -37.32 11.93 -18.82
N LEU A 17 -36.98 11.42 -20.01
CA LEU A 17 -36.13 10.23 -20.16
C LEU A 17 -34.72 10.44 -19.59
N THR A 18 -34.11 11.61 -19.82
CA THR A 18 -32.78 11.91 -19.28
C THR A 18 -32.79 12.03 -17.76
N MET A 19 -33.84 12.62 -17.18
CA MET A 19 -34.00 12.72 -15.72
C MET A 19 -34.19 11.34 -15.05
N ILE A 20 -35.02 10.47 -15.66
CA ILE A 20 -35.20 9.09 -15.17
C ILE A 20 -33.88 8.31 -15.25
N SER A 21 -33.15 8.45 -16.36
CA SER A 21 -31.83 7.82 -16.53
C SER A 21 -30.83 8.28 -15.47
N LEU A 22 -30.74 9.60 -15.23
CA LEU A 22 -29.86 10.18 -14.21
C LEU A 22 -30.21 9.70 -12.79
N PHE A 23 -31.51 9.61 -12.49
CA PHE A 23 -31.99 9.05 -11.22
C PHE A 23 -31.62 7.57 -11.08
N GLY A 24 -31.76 6.79 -12.16
CA GLY A 24 -31.35 5.38 -12.19
C GLY A 24 -29.85 5.20 -11.92
N ILE A 25 -29.00 5.99 -12.59
CA ILE A 25 -27.53 5.94 -12.41
C ILE A 25 -27.16 6.33 -10.99
N SER A 26 -27.71 7.42 -10.45
CA SER A 26 -27.42 7.86 -9.08
C SER A 26 -27.87 6.82 -8.03
N SER A 27 -29.04 6.22 -8.20
CA SER A 27 -29.53 5.13 -7.33
C SER A 27 -28.61 3.90 -7.39
N LEU A 28 -28.16 3.51 -8.59
CA LEU A 28 -27.21 2.41 -8.76
C LEU A 28 -25.88 2.71 -8.05
N LEU A 29 -25.34 3.92 -8.22
CA LEU A 29 -24.10 4.34 -7.56
C LEU A 29 -24.21 4.30 -6.03
N VAL A 30 -25.30 4.84 -5.47
CA VAL A 30 -25.56 4.79 -4.03
C VAL A 30 -25.65 3.35 -3.54
N THR A 31 -26.36 2.49 -4.28
CA THR A 31 -26.48 1.06 -3.95
C THR A 31 -25.12 0.37 -3.93
N LEU A 32 -24.27 0.61 -4.94
CA LEU A 32 -22.91 0.06 -5.00
C LEU A 32 -22.05 0.54 -3.84
N ILE A 33 -22.13 1.83 -3.46
CA ILE A 33 -21.41 2.39 -2.31
C ILE A 33 -21.87 1.71 -1.01
N VAL A 34 -23.18 1.57 -0.80
CA VAL A 34 -23.73 0.92 0.40
C VAL A 34 -23.27 -0.54 0.48
N ILE A 35 -23.32 -1.28 -0.64
CA ILE A 35 -22.83 -2.67 -0.69
C ILE A 35 -21.33 -2.71 -0.37
N TYR A 36 -20.52 -1.85 -0.98
CA TYR A 36 -19.08 -1.79 -0.75
C TYR A 36 -18.75 -1.52 0.73
N VAL A 37 -19.34 -0.46 1.31
CA VAL A 37 -19.13 -0.07 2.72
C VAL A 37 -19.60 -1.18 3.66
N SER A 38 -20.76 -1.78 3.39
CA SER A 38 -21.29 -2.89 4.20
C SER A 38 -20.36 -4.11 4.15
N ARG A 39 -19.86 -4.48 2.97
CA ARG A 39 -18.89 -5.57 2.82
C ARG A 39 -17.58 -5.29 3.53
N PHE A 40 -17.08 -4.07 3.42
CA PHE A 40 -15.86 -3.63 4.11
C PHE A 40 -16.00 -3.80 5.62
N TYR A 41 -17.07 -3.25 6.21
CA TYR A 41 -17.27 -3.33 7.66
C TYR A 41 -17.67 -4.73 8.14
N TYR A 42 -18.41 -5.51 7.35
CA TYR A 42 -18.64 -6.91 7.65
C TYR A 42 -17.30 -7.66 7.79
N ARG A 43 -16.38 -7.50 6.83
CA ARG A 43 -15.03 -8.09 6.89
C ARG A 43 -14.22 -7.57 8.08
N TYR A 44 -14.30 -6.27 8.37
CA TYR A 44 -13.64 -5.68 9.53
C TYR A 44 -14.14 -6.35 10.81
N PHE A 45 -15.43 -6.33 11.10
CA PHE A 45 -15.95 -6.83 12.38
C PHE A 45 -15.89 -8.36 12.54
N THR A 46 -15.84 -9.12 11.44
CA THR A 46 -15.76 -10.60 11.46
C THR A 46 -14.34 -11.14 11.29
N ARG A 47 -13.31 -10.27 11.30
CA ARG A 47 -11.92 -10.68 11.11
C ARG A 47 -11.43 -11.63 12.21
N LYS A 48 -10.62 -12.60 11.81
CA LYS A 48 -9.95 -13.51 12.75
C LYS A 48 -8.85 -12.77 13.51
N ASN A 49 -8.72 -13.07 14.81
CA ASN A 49 -7.67 -12.53 15.68
C ASN A 49 -7.57 -11.00 15.59
N PRO A 50 -8.62 -10.25 15.99
CA PRO A 50 -8.60 -8.79 15.97
C PRO A 50 -7.50 -8.29 16.92
N LEU A 51 -6.72 -7.34 16.43
CA LEU A 51 -5.71 -6.64 17.22
C LEU A 51 -6.22 -5.23 17.55
N PRO A 52 -5.68 -4.59 18.61
CA PRO A 52 -5.93 -3.18 18.82
C PRO A 52 -5.44 -2.37 17.62
N GLY A 53 -6.11 -1.26 17.31
CA GLY A 53 -5.74 -0.40 16.19
C GLY A 53 -6.73 0.74 15.96
N PRO A 54 -6.37 1.74 15.15
CA PRO A 54 -7.26 2.81 14.76
C PRO A 54 -8.42 2.30 13.89
N PHE A 55 -9.60 2.90 14.05
CA PHE A 55 -10.76 2.56 13.24
C PHE A 55 -10.53 2.96 11.77
N PRO A 56 -10.67 2.01 10.82
CA PRO A 56 -10.38 2.29 9.42
C PRO A 56 -11.62 2.84 8.68
N LEU A 57 -11.38 3.74 7.74
CA LEU A 57 -12.38 4.18 6.77
C LEU A 57 -12.34 3.29 5.53
N PRO A 58 -13.49 3.04 4.85
CA PRO A 58 -13.49 2.35 3.56
C PRO A 58 -12.64 3.14 2.56
N LEU A 59 -12.06 2.45 1.57
CA LEU A 59 -11.16 2.99 0.54
C LEU A 59 -9.80 3.50 1.06
N ILE A 60 -9.79 4.48 1.96
CA ILE A 60 -8.56 5.17 2.40
C ILE A 60 -7.91 4.53 3.64
N GLY A 61 -8.60 3.64 4.34
CA GLY A 61 -8.10 2.99 5.55
C GLY A 61 -7.77 4.00 6.64
N ASN A 62 -6.56 3.91 7.20
CA ASN A 62 -6.04 4.80 8.24
C ASN A 62 -5.19 5.96 7.69
N PHE A 63 -5.07 6.12 6.37
CA PHE A 63 -4.24 7.18 5.77
C PHE A 63 -4.64 8.60 6.21
N HIS A 64 -5.92 8.80 6.51
CA HIS A 64 -6.44 10.07 7.04
C HIS A 64 -5.79 10.48 8.38
N LEU A 65 -5.26 9.53 9.15
CA LEU A 65 -4.60 9.79 10.43
C LEU A 65 -3.14 10.22 10.28
N SER A 66 -2.53 9.97 9.11
CA SER A 66 -1.15 10.37 8.81
C SER A 66 -1.06 11.68 8.03
N ILE A 67 -2.17 12.33 7.72
CA ILE A 67 -2.16 13.60 6.98
C ILE A 67 -1.44 14.67 7.81
N GLY A 68 -0.39 15.26 7.26
CA GLY A 68 0.42 16.30 7.92
C GLY A 68 1.41 15.77 8.97
N MET A 69 1.58 14.45 9.08
CA MET A 69 2.50 13.80 10.00
C MET A 69 3.51 12.92 9.24
N GLY A 70 4.76 12.86 9.71
CA GLY A 70 5.74 11.93 9.13
C GLY A 70 5.41 10.46 9.45
N PHE A 71 5.80 9.52 8.59
CA PHE A 71 5.57 8.08 8.82
C PHE A 71 6.07 7.61 10.19
N ASN A 72 7.29 8.02 10.59
CA ASN A 72 7.87 7.64 11.87
C ASN A 72 7.04 8.15 13.06
N GLU A 73 6.57 9.39 12.99
CA GLU A 73 5.73 9.98 14.03
C GLU A 73 4.38 9.25 14.12
N PHE A 74 3.79 8.92 12.97
CA PHE A 74 2.54 8.17 12.90
C PHE A 74 2.68 6.81 13.60
N PHE A 75 3.65 5.99 13.18
CA PHE A 75 3.85 4.67 13.80
C PHE A 75 4.24 4.76 15.27
N THR A 76 5.03 5.76 15.67
CA THR A 76 5.36 6.01 17.08
C THR A 76 4.11 6.34 17.90
N SER A 77 3.21 7.17 17.37
CA SER A 77 1.95 7.50 18.04
C SER A 77 1.01 6.30 18.16
N MET A 78 0.94 5.46 17.12
CA MET A 78 0.15 4.24 17.12
C MET A 78 0.72 3.23 18.12
N HIS A 79 2.05 3.04 18.15
CA HIS A 79 2.72 2.17 19.13
C HIS A 79 2.46 2.63 20.56
N LYS A 80 2.59 3.93 20.85
CA LYS A 80 2.27 4.48 22.19
C LYS A 80 0.82 4.22 22.61
N LYS A 81 -0.12 4.19 21.67
CA LYS A 81 -1.56 4.04 21.95
C LYS A 81 -2.05 2.59 21.98
N TYR A 82 -1.52 1.75 21.10
CA TYR A 82 -2.01 0.39 20.86
C TYR A 82 -1.01 -0.70 21.27
N GLY A 83 0.20 -0.31 21.66
CA GLY A 83 1.26 -1.20 22.13
C GLY A 83 2.06 -1.87 21.01
N ASP A 84 2.80 -2.89 21.38
CA ASP A 84 3.83 -3.56 20.58
C ASP A 84 3.33 -4.27 19.31
N MET A 85 2.03 -4.54 19.23
CA MET A 85 1.42 -5.22 18.09
C MET A 85 0.02 -4.66 17.87
N PHE A 86 -0.19 -4.06 16.70
CA PHE A 86 -1.45 -3.43 16.34
C PHE A 86 -1.75 -3.59 14.86
N GLU A 87 -2.99 -3.36 14.48
CA GLU A 87 -3.41 -3.42 13.08
C GLU A 87 -3.66 -2.02 12.52
N ILE A 88 -3.33 -1.83 11.25
CA ILE A 88 -3.71 -0.67 10.45
C ILE A 88 -4.28 -1.14 9.12
N TYR A 89 -5.04 -0.28 8.46
CA TYR A 89 -5.57 -0.50 7.13
C TYR A 89 -4.92 0.49 6.17
N LEU A 90 -4.29 -0.02 5.13
CA LEU A 90 -3.67 0.76 4.07
C LEU A 90 -4.30 0.32 2.74
N ALA A 91 -4.80 1.27 1.97
CA ALA A 91 -5.48 1.00 0.68
C ALA A 91 -6.59 -0.08 0.76
N GLY A 92 -7.32 -0.14 1.88
CA GLY A 92 -8.38 -1.13 2.12
C GLY A 92 -7.92 -2.49 2.65
N GLU A 93 -6.61 -2.73 2.74
CA GLU A 93 -6.03 -3.99 3.20
C GLU A 93 -5.55 -3.93 4.66
N ARG A 94 -5.79 -5.02 5.40
CA ARG A 94 -5.38 -5.14 6.81
C ARG A 94 -3.90 -5.47 6.89
N ASN A 95 -3.15 -4.62 7.59
CA ASN A 95 -1.74 -4.76 7.86
C ASN A 95 -1.51 -4.90 9.36
N ILE A 96 -0.68 -5.85 9.77
CA ILE A 96 -0.26 -6.02 11.16
C ILE A 96 1.10 -5.36 11.32
N VAL A 97 1.18 -4.41 12.24
CA VAL A 97 2.41 -3.72 12.60
C VAL A 97 2.99 -4.38 13.84
N LEU A 98 4.27 -4.73 13.78
CA LEU A 98 5.00 -5.30 14.89
C LEU A 98 6.16 -4.38 15.30
N CYS A 99 6.14 -3.95 16.55
CA CYS A 99 7.13 -3.05 17.15
C CYS A 99 8.00 -3.78 18.18
N ARG A 100 8.38 -5.04 17.91
CA ARG A 100 9.16 -5.89 18.80
C ARG A 100 10.47 -6.34 18.17
N ALA A 101 11.56 -5.83 18.72
CA ALA A 101 12.92 -6.15 18.27
C ALA A 101 13.31 -7.62 18.53
N ASP A 102 12.80 -8.22 19.60
CA ASP A 102 13.09 -9.62 19.97
C ASP A 102 12.52 -10.64 18.98
N LEU A 103 11.56 -10.23 18.15
CA LEU A 103 10.97 -11.06 17.10
C LEU A 103 11.62 -10.84 15.73
N THR A 104 12.50 -9.85 15.59
CA THR A 104 13.13 -9.48 14.31
C THR A 104 13.92 -10.62 13.71
N ASP A 105 14.68 -11.38 14.52
CA ASP A 105 15.47 -12.51 14.02
C ASP A 105 14.59 -13.63 13.47
N LYS A 106 13.45 -13.90 14.13
CA LYS A 106 12.49 -14.91 13.69
C LYS A 106 11.80 -14.51 12.39
N LEU A 107 11.45 -13.24 12.24
CA LEU A 107 10.80 -12.71 11.04
C LEU A 107 11.74 -12.64 9.85
N ASN A 108 13.00 -12.24 10.07
CA ASN A 108 13.98 -12.06 8.99
C ASN A 108 14.80 -13.30 8.69
N MET A 109 14.51 -14.43 9.33
CA MET A 109 15.24 -15.68 9.12
C MET A 109 15.07 -16.16 7.67
N PRO A 110 16.15 -16.23 6.86
CA PRO A 110 16.08 -16.69 5.47
C PRO A 110 16.06 -18.21 5.41
N SER A 111 14.96 -18.80 5.87
CA SER A 111 14.79 -20.25 5.97
C SER A 111 13.45 -20.68 5.39
N THR A 112 13.45 -21.81 4.67
CA THR A 112 12.23 -22.52 4.26
C THR A 112 11.38 -22.98 5.44
N LYS A 113 11.95 -23.01 6.65
CA LYS A 113 11.23 -23.34 7.90
C LYS A 113 10.55 -22.12 8.54
N SER A 114 10.81 -20.91 8.04
CA SER A 114 10.14 -19.70 8.52
C SER A 114 8.84 -19.48 7.76
N ASN A 115 7.76 -19.17 8.47
CA ASN A 115 6.49 -18.75 7.88
C ASN A 115 6.55 -17.34 7.28
N PHE A 116 7.68 -16.63 7.42
CA PHE A 116 7.86 -15.22 7.05
C PHE A 116 8.86 -15.02 5.90
N PHE A 117 9.17 -16.08 5.14
CA PHE A 117 10.06 -15.97 3.99
C PHE A 117 9.51 -15.01 2.92
N THR A 118 8.20 -15.06 2.66
CA THR A 118 7.51 -14.18 1.71
C THR A 118 7.54 -12.73 2.20
N ARG A 119 8.24 -11.86 1.46
CA ARG A 119 8.42 -10.43 1.82
C ARG A 119 7.32 -9.54 1.26
N PHE A 120 6.74 -9.93 0.12
CA PHE A 120 5.63 -9.24 -0.50
C PHE A 120 4.51 -10.24 -0.77
N VAL A 121 3.30 -9.85 -0.37
CA VAL A 121 2.08 -10.54 -0.82
C VAL A 121 2.03 -10.40 -2.34
N THR A 122 1.74 -11.49 -3.04
CA THR A 122 1.55 -11.50 -4.48
C THR A 122 0.48 -10.48 -4.87
N ASP A 123 0.89 -9.43 -5.59
CA ASP A 123 -0.02 -8.45 -6.19
C ASP A 123 -0.12 -8.74 -7.69
N GLU A 124 -1.31 -8.57 -8.26
CA GLU A 124 -1.54 -8.67 -9.71
C GLU A 124 -0.65 -7.69 -10.47
N ALA A 125 -0.43 -6.49 -9.93
CA ALA A 125 0.46 -5.51 -10.53
C ALA A 125 1.91 -6.02 -10.65
N PHE A 126 2.44 -6.68 -9.62
CA PHE A 126 3.81 -7.23 -9.69
C PHE A 126 3.92 -8.37 -10.70
N ILE A 127 2.85 -9.14 -10.90
CA ILE A 127 2.81 -10.18 -11.93
C ILE A 127 2.80 -9.56 -13.32
N GLU A 128 1.95 -8.55 -13.55
CA GLU A 128 1.82 -7.88 -14.86
C GLU A 128 3.13 -7.26 -15.34
N TYR A 129 3.88 -6.63 -14.44
CA TYR A 129 5.19 -6.04 -14.76
C TYR A 129 6.34 -7.06 -14.77
N GLU A 130 6.04 -8.37 -14.66
CA GLU A 130 7.04 -9.44 -14.58
C GLU A 130 8.06 -9.24 -13.43
N LEU A 131 7.64 -8.52 -12.38
CA LEU A 131 8.46 -8.25 -11.20
C LEU A 131 8.26 -9.31 -10.11
N TYR A 132 7.21 -10.12 -10.22
CA TYR A 132 6.90 -11.18 -9.28
C TYR A 132 7.72 -12.45 -9.57
N GLY A 133 8.29 -13.06 -8.52
CA GLY A 133 9.03 -14.33 -8.65
C GLY A 133 10.45 -14.20 -9.22
N VAL A 134 10.93 -12.98 -9.45
CA VAL A 134 12.26 -12.70 -10.02
C VAL A 134 13.10 -11.79 -9.12
N GLY A 135 14.42 -11.86 -9.27
CA GLY A 135 15.37 -11.05 -8.50
C GLY A 135 15.45 -11.43 -7.02
N ILE A 136 15.65 -10.43 -6.16
CA ILE A 136 15.91 -10.59 -4.70
C ILE A 136 14.77 -9.98 -3.85
N GLY A 137 14.06 -8.97 -4.38
CA GLY A 137 13.04 -8.21 -3.64
C GLY A 137 11.69 -8.93 -3.59
N SER A 138 11.10 -9.17 -4.76
CA SER A 138 9.75 -9.73 -4.92
C SER A 138 9.77 -11.21 -5.35
N ASN A 139 10.84 -11.92 -5.02
CA ASN A 139 11.02 -13.33 -5.37
C ASN A 139 10.62 -14.24 -4.20
N ASN A 140 9.48 -14.91 -4.36
CA ASN A 140 8.94 -15.84 -3.38
C ASN A 140 9.34 -17.31 -3.67
N ASP A 141 10.08 -17.58 -4.74
CA ASP A 141 10.67 -18.90 -4.98
C ASP A 141 12.01 -19.00 -4.23
N PHE A 142 12.08 -19.89 -3.24
CA PHE A 142 13.23 -19.94 -2.33
C PHE A 142 14.55 -20.29 -3.03
N GLU A 143 14.55 -21.23 -3.96
CA GLU A 143 15.77 -21.68 -4.62
C GLU A 143 16.29 -20.62 -5.61
N SER A 144 15.40 -20.04 -6.43
CA SER A 144 15.71 -18.91 -7.30
C SER A 144 16.19 -17.69 -6.52
N TRP A 145 15.48 -17.34 -5.44
CA TRP A 145 15.86 -16.22 -4.57
C TRP A 145 17.25 -16.45 -3.95
N LYS A 146 17.51 -17.65 -3.43
CA LYS A 146 18.79 -18.01 -2.80
C LYS A 146 19.94 -17.91 -3.79
N PHE A 147 19.76 -18.43 -5.00
CA PHE A 147 20.75 -18.30 -6.07
C PHE A 147 21.00 -16.83 -6.43
N ASN A 148 19.95 -16.06 -6.71
CA ASN A 148 20.06 -14.64 -7.07
C ASN A 148 20.72 -13.83 -5.95
N ARG A 149 20.38 -14.14 -4.69
CA ARG A 149 20.98 -13.49 -3.53
C ARG A 149 22.47 -13.80 -3.42
N GLN A 150 22.85 -15.07 -3.55
CA GLN A 150 24.26 -15.47 -3.53
C GLN A 150 25.06 -14.80 -4.64
N PHE A 151 24.55 -14.82 -5.88
CA PHE A 151 25.20 -14.18 -7.02
C PHE A 151 25.41 -12.67 -6.79
N PHE A 152 24.37 -11.99 -6.32
CA PHE A 152 24.42 -10.56 -6.04
C PHE A 152 25.39 -10.22 -4.90
N ASP A 153 25.34 -10.97 -3.80
CA ASP A 153 26.24 -10.79 -2.65
C ASP A 153 27.70 -11.00 -3.09
N GLN A 154 28.00 -12.00 -3.92
CA GLN A 154 29.35 -12.22 -4.46
C GLN A 154 29.83 -11.07 -5.35
N SER A 155 28.92 -10.38 -6.03
CA SER A 155 29.25 -9.26 -6.92
C SER A 155 29.48 -7.97 -6.14
N ILE A 156 28.56 -7.65 -5.23
CA ILE A 156 28.54 -6.36 -4.51
C ILE A 156 29.49 -6.35 -3.31
N LEU A 157 29.74 -7.48 -2.66
CA LEU A 157 30.60 -7.55 -1.48
C LEU A 157 32.08 -7.78 -1.81
N THR A 158 32.46 -7.68 -3.08
CA THR A 158 33.88 -7.72 -3.45
C THR A 158 34.63 -6.56 -2.80
N PRO A 159 35.87 -6.75 -2.30
CA PRO A 159 36.62 -5.68 -1.65
C PRO A 159 36.76 -4.42 -2.52
N ASN A 160 36.94 -4.61 -3.84
CA ASN A 160 37.11 -3.51 -4.77
C ASN A 160 35.81 -2.70 -4.95
N PHE A 161 34.67 -3.37 -5.10
CA PHE A 161 33.38 -2.68 -5.17
C PHE A 161 33.07 -1.94 -3.87
N ASN A 162 33.29 -2.59 -2.72
CA ASN A 162 33.08 -1.98 -1.41
C ASN A 162 33.93 -0.72 -1.20
N TYR A 163 35.22 -0.76 -1.58
CA TYR A 163 36.10 0.40 -1.49
C TYR A 163 35.58 1.57 -2.34
N GLN A 164 35.25 1.30 -3.60
CA GLN A 164 34.73 2.31 -4.52
C GLN A 164 33.40 2.89 -4.01
N ALA A 165 32.50 2.04 -3.50
CA ALA A 165 31.22 2.48 -2.94
C ALA A 165 31.42 3.45 -1.77
N VAL A 166 32.34 3.15 -0.84
CA VAL A 166 32.68 4.05 0.28
C VAL A 166 33.26 5.37 -0.23
N GLU A 167 34.16 5.31 -1.21
CA GLU A 167 34.74 6.51 -1.83
C GLU A 167 33.66 7.42 -2.43
N TRP A 168 32.74 6.85 -3.23
CA TRP A 168 31.63 7.59 -3.82
C TRP A 168 30.67 8.18 -2.79
N VAL A 169 30.38 7.44 -1.71
CA VAL A 169 29.56 7.95 -0.60
C VAL A 169 30.23 9.16 0.07
N ASN A 170 31.55 9.11 0.29
CA ASN A 170 32.30 10.23 0.85
C ASN A 170 32.28 11.46 -0.08
N VAL A 171 32.48 11.25 -1.39
CA VAL A 171 32.39 12.32 -2.40
C VAL A 171 31.01 12.98 -2.36
N LEU A 172 29.94 12.18 -2.36
CA LEU A 172 28.57 12.68 -2.33
C LEU A 172 28.27 13.45 -1.05
N TYR A 173 28.71 12.93 0.10
CA TYR A 173 28.54 13.59 1.40
C TYR A 173 29.24 14.95 1.45
N ASN A 174 30.49 15.01 1.00
CA ASN A 174 31.27 16.25 0.96
C ASN A 174 30.63 17.28 0.02
N PHE A 175 30.16 16.86 -1.15
CA PHE A 175 29.42 17.71 -2.09
C PHE A 175 28.14 18.28 -1.46
N GLN A 176 27.35 17.45 -0.78
CA GLN A 176 26.14 17.90 -0.08
C GLN A 176 26.44 18.82 1.11
N SER A 177 27.50 18.55 1.87
CA SER A 177 27.96 19.39 2.97
C SER A 177 28.36 20.77 2.48
N TYR A 178 29.20 20.83 1.44
CA TYR A 178 29.62 22.07 0.79
C TYR A 178 28.42 22.91 0.32
N ASN A 179 27.44 22.29 -0.34
CA ASN A 179 26.24 22.99 -0.82
C ASN A 179 25.33 23.48 0.31
N ARG A 180 25.30 22.81 1.47
CA ARG A 180 24.56 23.27 2.67
C ARG A 180 25.19 24.52 3.29
N HIS A 181 26.52 24.64 3.27
CA HIS A 181 27.22 25.81 3.80
C HIS A 181 27.19 27.04 2.88
N LYS A 182 26.78 26.88 1.61
CA LYS A 182 26.67 27.96 0.62
C LYS A 182 25.28 28.61 0.54
N LYS A 183 24.28 28.03 1.19
CA LYS A 183 22.92 28.60 1.37
C LYS A 183 22.86 29.32 2.70
#